data_AF-A0AAV4NQD6-F1
#
_entry.id   AF-A0AAV4NQD6-F1
#
_cell.length_a   1.000
_cell.length_b   1.000
_cell.length_c   1.000
_cell.angle_alpha   90.00
_cell.angle_beta   90.00
_cell.angle_gamma   90.00
#
_symmetry.space_group_name_H-M   'P 1'
#
loop_
_entity.id
_entity.type
_entity.pdbx_description
1 polymer ?
#
loop_
_entity_poly.entity_id
_entity_poly.type
_entity_poly.pdbx_seq_one_letter_code
_entity_poly.pdbx_strand_id
1 'polypeptide(L)'
;MAITEVFGEFRTGKTQLSHTLCVTCQLPGANGYSGGKAIFIDTENTFRPDRLKNIADRFNLDHEAVLTNVLYVRAFTSEHQMEILDLVAF
;
A
#
# COMPACT_ATOMS: atom_id res chain seq x y z
N MET A 1 6.25 -13.11 -12.15
CA MET A 1 5.94 -11.78 -11.58
C MET A 1 5.02 -11.08 -12.58
N ALA A 2 3.98 -10.39 -12.11
CA ALA A 2 3.00 -9.71 -12.96
C ALA A 2 2.70 -8.32 -12.40
N ILE A 3 2.33 -7.38 -13.27
CA ILE A 3 1.95 -6.01 -12.91
C ILE A 3 0.45 -5.87 -13.21
N THR A 4 -0.31 -5.31 -12.27
CA THR A 4 -1.73 -4.98 -12.45
C THR A 4 -1.90 -3.47 -12.39
N GLU A 5 -2.35 -2.88 -13.48
CA GLU A 5 -2.65 -1.44 -13.57
C GLU A 5 -4.13 -1.19 -13.25
N VAL A 6 -4.39 -0.17 -12.42
CA VAL A 6 -5.75 0.30 -12.13
C VAL A 6 -5.83 1.79 -12.48
N PHE A 7 -6.58 2.11 -13.54
CA PHE A 7 -6.71 3.46 -14.07
C PHE A 7 -8.17 3.97 -14.05
N GLY A 8 -8.35 5.29 -14.18
CA GLY A 8 -9.65 5.96 -14.16
C GLY A 8 -9.60 7.36 -13.57
N GLU A 9 -10.71 8.10 -13.63
CA GLU A 9 -10.81 9.50 -13.16
C GLU A 9 -10.61 9.67 -11.64
N PHE A 10 -10.47 10.91 -11.17
CA PHE A 10 -10.47 11.19 -9.74
C PHE A 10 -11.75 10.65 -9.07
N ARG A 11 -11.63 10.14 -7.83
CA ARG A 11 -12.72 9.52 -7.06
C ARG A 11 -13.34 8.23 -7.63
N THR A 12 -12.70 7.55 -8.58
CA THR A 12 -13.13 6.22 -9.04
C THR A 12 -12.63 5.05 -8.18
N GLY A 13 -11.99 5.33 -7.05
CA GLY A 13 -11.61 4.30 -6.07
C GLY A 13 -10.16 3.79 -6.14
N LYS A 14 -9.33 4.27 -7.09
CA LYS A 14 -7.93 3.85 -7.23
C LYS A 14 -7.13 3.90 -5.91
N THR A 15 -7.06 5.07 -5.29
CA THR A 15 -6.36 5.27 -4.00
C THR A 15 -6.96 4.40 -2.88
N GLN A 16 -8.29 4.28 -2.85
CA GLN A 16 -8.99 3.46 -1.86
C GLN A 16 -8.67 1.96 -2.01
N LEU A 17 -8.52 1.49 -3.25
CA LEU A 17 -8.07 0.14 -3.53
C LEU A 17 -6.64 -0.06 -3.04
N SER A 18 -5.72 0.87 -3.32
CA SER A 18 -4.34 0.81 -2.83
C SER A 18 -4.28 0.75 -1.29
N HIS A 19 -5.05 1.57 -0.58
CA HIS A 19 -5.15 1.51 0.89
C HIS A 19 -5.67 0.16 1.38
N THR A 20 -6.66 -0.41 0.69
CA THR A 20 -7.21 -1.73 1.03
C THR A 20 -6.16 -2.82 0.85
N LEU A 21 -5.44 -2.79 -0.29
CA LEU A 21 -4.39 -3.77 -0.59
C LEU A 21 -3.24 -3.72 0.42
N CYS A 22 -2.84 -2.54 0.89
CA CYS A 22 -1.82 -2.39 1.94
C CYS A 22 -2.18 -3.09 3.26
N VAL A 23 -3.47 -3.22 3.58
CA VAL A 23 -3.93 -3.94 4.78
C VAL A 23 -4.14 -5.41 4.46
N THR A 24 -4.84 -5.73 3.37
CA THR A 24 -5.22 -7.11 3.07
C THR A 24 -4.05 -7.99 2.66
N CYS A 25 -2.95 -7.43 2.14
CA CYS A 25 -1.74 -8.22 1.90
C CYS A 25 -1.12 -8.74 3.19
N GLN A 26 -1.43 -8.15 4.35
CA GLN A 26 -0.89 -8.60 5.63
C GLN A 26 -1.64 -9.82 6.19
N LEU A 27 -2.78 -10.18 5.61
CA LEU A 27 -3.63 -11.27 6.06
C LEU A 27 -3.13 -12.62 5.54
N PRO A 28 -3.22 -13.69 6.36
CA PRO A 28 -3.01 -15.03 5.86
C PRO A 28 -4.06 -15.37 4.80
N GLY A 29 -3.65 -16.10 3.77
CA GLY A 29 -4.46 -16.41 2.59
C GLY A 29 -4.36 -17.87 2.15
N ALA A 30 -4.91 -18.16 0.98
CA ALA A 30 -4.83 -19.48 0.37
C ALA A 30 -3.37 -19.88 0.07
N ASN A 31 -3.15 -21.17 -0.18
CA ASN A 31 -1.86 -21.73 -0.59
C ASN A 31 -0.71 -21.47 0.41
N GLY A 32 -1.03 -21.38 1.70
CA GLY A 32 -0.02 -21.20 2.75
C GLY A 32 0.56 -19.79 2.84
N TYR A 33 -0.07 -18.79 2.20
CA TYR A 33 0.34 -17.40 2.36
C TYR A 33 0.13 -16.94 3.81
N SER A 34 1.19 -16.48 4.47
CA SER A 34 1.15 -16.04 5.87
C SER A 34 0.91 -14.53 6.04
N GLY A 35 0.80 -13.77 4.96
CA GLY A 35 0.81 -12.32 4.98
C GLY A 35 2.17 -11.72 4.65
N GLY A 36 2.18 -10.47 4.18
CA GLY A 36 3.37 -9.72 3.80
C GLY A 36 3.26 -8.21 4.02
N LYS A 37 4.40 -7.53 3.98
CA LYS A 37 4.49 -6.07 4.10
C LYS A 37 4.17 -5.39 2.76
N ALA A 38 3.80 -4.12 2.82
CA ALA A 38 3.56 -3.30 1.64
C ALA A 38 4.50 -2.11 1.59
N ILE A 39 4.84 -1.69 0.37
CA ILE A 39 5.41 -0.36 0.11
C ILE A 39 4.37 0.49 -0.61
N PHE A 40 4.21 1.73 -0.17
CA PHE A 40 3.36 2.74 -0.80
C PHE A 40 4.23 3.90 -1.27
N ILE A 41 4.44 4.00 -2.58
CA ILE A 41 5.13 5.12 -3.23
C ILE A 41 4.06 6.13 -3.64
N ASP A 42 4.06 7.31 -3.02
CA ASP A 42 3.03 8.33 -3.22
C ASP A 42 3.58 9.51 -4.00
N THR A 43 3.08 9.70 -5.22
CA THR A 43 3.47 10.78 -6.12
C THR A 43 2.62 12.04 -5.94
N GLU A 44 1.41 11.92 -5.37
CA GLU A 44 0.40 12.97 -5.35
C GLU A 44 -0.07 13.35 -3.93
N ASN A 45 0.61 12.84 -2.89
CA ASN A 45 0.24 13.05 -1.49
C ASN A 45 -1.18 12.54 -1.16
N THR A 46 -1.53 11.38 -1.67
CA THR A 46 -2.85 10.74 -1.52
C THR A 46 -2.92 9.76 -0.35
N PHE A 47 -1.77 9.37 0.22
CA PHE A 47 -1.74 8.44 1.33
C PHE A 47 -2.32 9.03 2.61
N ARG A 48 -3.16 8.26 3.32
CA ARG A 48 -3.82 8.67 4.57
C ARG A 48 -3.77 7.51 5.56
N PRO A 49 -2.89 7.52 6.57
CA PRO A 49 -2.76 6.44 7.55
C PRO A 49 -4.08 6.08 8.25
N ASP A 50 -4.92 7.08 8.56
CA ASP A 50 -6.21 6.84 9.20
C ASP A 50 -7.18 6.01 8.33
N ARG A 51 -6.99 6.00 7.00
CA ARG A 51 -7.76 5.11 6.12
C ARG A 51 -7.36 3.64 6.32
N LEU A 52 -6.09 3.35 6.58
CA LEU A 52 -5.63 1.99 6.90
C LEU A 52 -6.22 1.51 8.22
N LYS A 53 -6.27 2.37 9.25
CA LYS A 53 -6.88 2.04 10.56
C LYS A 53 -8.33 1.60 10.41
N ASN A 54 -9.14 2.37 9.66
CA ASN A 54 -10.54 2.01 9.38
C ASN A 54 -10.68 0.66 8.64
N ILE A 55 -9.72 0.32 7.77
CA ILE A 55 -9.73 -0.97 7.05
C ILE A 55 -9.26 -2.09 7.98
N ALA A 56 -8.28 -1.83 8.85
CA ALA A 56 -7.80 -2.75 9.87
C ALA A 56 -8.92 -3.17 10.84
N ASP A 57 -9.78 -2.24 11.25
CA ASP A 57 -10.96 -2.50 12.09
C ASP A 57 -11.87 -3.57 11.47
N ARG A 58 -12.09 -3.51 10.15
CA ARG A 58 -12.91 -4.51 9.45
C ARG A 58 -12.37 -5.94 9.60
N PHE A 59 -11.06 -6.09 9.76
CA PHE A 59 -10.39 -7.38 9.89
C PHE A 59 -9.95 -7.69 11.32
N ASN A 60 -10.33 -6.87 12.31
CA ASN A 60 -9.92 -6.97 13.71
C ASN A 60 -8.38 -7.01 13.88
N LEU A 61 -7.66 -6.21 13.10
CA LEU A 61 -6.20 -6.12 13.17
C LEU A 61 -5.74 -5.00 14.10
N ASP A 62 -4.58 -5.18 14.72
CA ASP A 62 -3.91 -4.12 15.46
C ASP A 62 -3.46 -2.98 14.52
N HIS A 63 -3.82 -1.74 14.86
CA HIS A 63 -3.59 -0.58 14.01
C HIS A 63 -2.09 -0.28 13.83
N GLU A 64 -1.34 -0.34 14.93
CA GLU A 64 0.08 0.02 14.93
C GLU A 64 0.92 -1.03 14.19
N ALA A 65 0.57 -2.32 14.35
CA ALA A 65 1.17 -3.40 13.58
C ALA A 65 0.90 -3.23 12.07
N VAL A 66 -0.34 -2.89 11.69
CA VAL A 66 -0.69 -2.64 10.28
C VAL A 66 0.12 -1.49 9.70
N LEU A 67 0.23 -0.37 10.42
CA LEU A 67 1.00 0.80 9.98
C LEU A 67 2.50 0.51 9.90
N THR A 68 3.05 -0.23 10.86
CA THR A 68 4.47 -0.63 10.89
C THR A 68 4.85 -1.52 9.70
N ASN A 69 3.89 -2.26 9.15
CA ASN A 69 4.09 -3.12 7.98
C ASN A 69 3.93 -2.39 6.64
N VAL A 70 3.65 -1.08 6.64
CA VAL A 70 3.54 -0.27 5.43
C VAL A 70 4.69 0.73 5.38
N LEU A 71 5.66 0.48 4.50
CA LEU A 71 6.71 1.44 4.18
C LEU A 71 6.12 2.53 3.28
N TYR A 72 6.02 3.74 3.79
CA TYR A 72 5.55 4.91 3.04
C TYR A 72 6.72 5.76 2.57
N VAL A 73 6.68 6.19 1.31
CA VAL A 73 7.64 7.16 0.76
C VAL A 73 6.94 8.09 -0.22
N ARG A 74 7.32 9.37 -0.19
CA ARG A 74 6.80 10.39 -1.10
C ARG A 74 7.80 10.69 -2.20
N ALA A 75 7.40 10.44 -3.45
CA ALA A 75 8.18 10.82 -4.62
C ALA A 75 7.77 12.23 -5.07
N PHE A 76 8.74 13.14 -5.16
CA PHE A 76 8.51 14.54 -5.56
C PHE A 76 8.81 14.78 -7.05
N THR A 77 9.64 13.93 -7.65
CA THR A 77 10.05 13.99 -9.05
C THR A 77 10.13 12.58 -9.62
N SER A 78 10.11 12.45 -10.95
CA SER A 78 10.30 11.16 -11.61
C SER A 78 11.68 10.56 -11.34
N GLU A 79 12.73 11.39 -11.21
CA GLU A 79 14.07 10.93 -10.82
C GLU A 79 14.08 10.32 -9.43
N HIS A 80 13.50 11.01 -8.43
CA HIS A 80 13.36 10.49 -7.08
C HIS A 80 12.49 9.20 -7.05
N GLN A 81 11.45 9.11 -7.89
CA GLN A 81 10.66 7.89 -8.00
C GLN A 81 11.51 6.70 -8.50
N MET A 82 12.41 6.92 -9.46
CA MET A 82 13.31 5.87 -9.95
C MET A 82 14.33 5.46 -8.88
N GLU A 83 14.92 6.41 -8.16
CA GLU A 83 15.84 6.13 -7.04
C GLU A 83 15.16 5.29 -5.96
N ILE A 84 13.91 5.60 -5.62
CA ILE A 84 13.10 4.82 -4.66
C ILE A 84 12.93 3.38 -5.17
N LEU A 85 12.62 3.20 -6.45
CA LEU A 85 12.43 1.86 -7.03
C LEU A 85 13.71 1.04 -6.96
N ASP A 86 14.87 1.64 -7.24
CA ASP A 86 16.16 0.97 -7.11
C ASP A 86 16.41 0.55 -5.66
N LEU A 87 16.13 1.41 -4.68
CA LEU A 87 16.32 1.09 -3.26
C LEU A 87 15.46 -0.08 -2.74
N VAL A 88 14.33 -0.37 -3.38
CA VAL A 88 13.33 -1.35 -2.87
C VAL A 88 13.24 -2.61 -3.70
N ALA A 89 13.79 -2.59 -4.93
CA ALA A 89 13.86 -3.75 -5.81
C ALA A 89 15.07 -4.67 -5.52
N PHE A 90 16.03 -4.20 -4.71
CA PHE A 90 17.19 -4.95 -4.22
C PHE A 90 17.05 -5.30 -2.73
#